data_AF-A0A941W514-F1
#
_entry.id   AF-A0A941W514-F1
#
_cell.length_a   1.000
_cell.length_b   1.000
_cell.length_c   1.000
_cell.angle_alpha   90.00
_cell.angle_beta   90.00
_cell.angle_gamma   90.00
#
_symmetry.space_group_name_H-M   'P 1'
#
loop_
_entity.id
_entity.type
_entity.pdbx_description
1 polymer ?
#
loop_
_entity_poly.entity_id
_entity_poly.type
_entity_poly.pdbx_seq_one_letter_code
_entity_poly.pdbx_strand_id
1 'polypeptide(L)'
;MTKDEIIRKNLDLHAEWMKYVFECPDVLDKMPPGAVLVILPEDDNDLYNENYKVLEENKKKGIPVFLVTMKTPKPHISNIEVIAV
;
A
#
# COMPACT_ATOMS: atom_id res chain seq x y z
N MET A 1 -15.52 5.99 3.59
CA MET A 1 -15.16 5.74 2.18
C MET A 1 -15.94 4.55 1.64
N THR A 2 -16.21 4.51 0.34
CA THR A 2 -16.77 3.31 -0.31
C THR A 2 -15.71 2.22 -0.44
N LYS A 3 -16.13 0.97 -0.61
CA LYS A 3 -15.22 -0.17 -0.80
C LYS A 3 -14.31 0.03 -2.02
N ASP A 4 -14.88 0.51 -3.12
CA ASP A 4 -14.14 0.70 -4.37
C ASP A 4 -13.09 1.80 -4.27
N GLU A 5 -13.37 2.89 -3.53
CA GLU A 5 -12.38 3.93 -3.24
C GLU A 5 -11.23 3.40 -2.38
N ILE A 6 -11.54 2.60 -1.35
CA ILE A 6 -10.52 1.99 -0.49
C ILE A 6 -9.60 1.08 -1.32
N ILE A 7 -10.17 0.27 -2.21
CA ILE A 7 -9.39 -0.62 -3.09
C ILE A 7 -8.49 0.20 -4.00
N ARG A 8 -9.00 1.23 -4.69
CA ARG A 8 -8.20 2.06 -5.59
C ARG A 8 -7.03 2.74 -4.87
N LYS A 9 -7.29 3.40 -3.74
CA LYS A 9 -6.21 4.08 -3.00
C LYS A 9 -5.16 3.11 -2.44
N ASN A 10 -5.57 1.91 -2.02
CA ASN A 10 -4.61 0.87 -1.61
C ASN A 10 -3.78 0.32 -2.77
N LEU A 11 -4.34 0.24 -3.98
CA LEU A 11 -3.57 -0.10 -5.18
C LEU A 11 -2.52 0.96 -5.50
N ASP A 12 -2.87 2.25 -5.33
CA ASP A 12 -1.91 3.35 -5.53
C ASP A 12 -0.76 3.28 -4.50
N LEU A 13 -1.09 3.11 -3.21
CA LEU A 13 -0.09 2.90 -2.15
C LEU A 13 0.79 1.69 -2.42
N HIS A 14 0.20 0.57 -2.85
CA HIS A 14 0.94 -0.65 -3.17
C HIS A 14 1.89 -0.43 -4.36
N ALA A 15 1.44 0.25 -5.42
CA ALA A 15 2.29 0.58 -6.56
C ALA A 15 3.49 1.44 -6.16
N GLU A 16 3.28 2.43 -5.29
CA GLU A 16 4.37 3.27 -4.78
C GLU A 16 5.33 2.49 -3.87
N TRP A 17 4.80 1.65 -2.98
CA TRP A 17 5.60 0.76 -2.15
C TRP A 17 6.46 -0.19 -2.99
N MET A 18 5.91 -0.75 -4.08
CA MET A 18 6.67 -1.61 -4.98
C MET A 18 7.84 -0.90 -5.66
N LYS A 19 7.71 0.39 -6.00
CA LYS A 19 8.86 1.16 -6.53
C LYS A 19 10.01 1.22 -5.54
N TYR A 20 9.71 1.50 -4.27
CA TYR A 20 10.71 1.47 -3.20
C TYR A 20 11.35 0.07 -3.07
N VAL A 21 10.55 -1.00 -3.12
CA VAL A 21 11.05 -2.38 -3.05
C VAL A 21 11.96 -2.73 -4.22
N PHE A 22 11.69 -2.22 -5.43
CA PHE A 22 12.60 -2.43 -6.57
C PHE A 22 13.97 -1.79 -6.35
N GLU A 23 14.04 -0.66 -5.64
CA GLU A 23 15.30 0.00 -5.29
C GLU A 23 15.99 -0.64 -4.08
N CYS A 24 15.20 -1.22 -3.16
CA CYS A 24 15.67 -1.79 -1.89
C CYS A 24 15.07 -3.20 -1.64
N PRO A 25 15.42 -4.23 -2.44
CA PRO A 25 14.76 -5.54 -2.37
C PRO A 25 14.91 -6.24 -1.02
N ASP A 26 16.03 -6.05 -0.32
CA ASP A 26 16.34 -6.63 1.00
C ASP A 26 15.29 -6.30 2.09
N VAL A 27 14.43 -5.30 1.86
CA VAL A 27 13.33 -5.02 2.78
C VAL A 27 12.33 -6.19 2.87
N LEU A 28 12.19 -6.97 1.80
CA LEU A 28 11.32 -8.14 1.76
C LEU A 28 11.85 -9.29 2.62
N ASP A 29 13.16 -9.36 2.88
CA ASP A 29 13.74 -10.38 3.77
C ASP A 29 13.25 -10.24 5.22
N LYS A 30 12.76 -9.05 5.58
CA LYS A 30 12.15 -8.76 6.88
C LYS A 30 10.69 -9.23 6.96
N MET A 31 10.08 -9.61 5.84
CA MET A 31 8.68 -10.02 5.79
C MET A 31 8.55 -11.49 6.19
N PRO A 32 7.88 -11.81 7.32
CA PRO A 32 7.74 -13.19 7.72
C PRO A 32 6.84 -13.95 6.75
N PRO A 33 7.06 -15.27 6.56
CA PRO A 33 6.21 -16.09 5.72
C PRO A 33 4.73 -16.00 6.13
N GLY A 34 3.85 -15.82 5.15
CA GLY A 34 2.41 -15.70 5.38
C GLY A 34 1.96 -14.35 5.96
N ALA A 35 2.85 -13.35 6.03
CA ALA A 35 2.47 -12.02 6.48
C ALA A 35 1.53 -11.32 5.50
N VAL A 36 0.61 -10.54 6.05
CA VAL A 36 -0.22 -9.60 5.29
C VAL A 36 0.47 -8.25 5.30
N LEU A 37 0.72 -7.67 4.12
CA LEU A 37 1.15 -6.28 3.99
C LEU A 37 -0.01 -5.35 4.33
N VAL A 38 0.21 -4.43 5.27
CA VAL A 38 -0.71 -3.32 5.54
C VAL A 38 0.07 -2.02 5.43
N ILE A 39 -0.42 -1.10 4.59
CA ILE A 39 0.17 0.22 4.41
C ILE A 39 -0.73 1.23 5.12
N LEU A 40 -0.19 2.02 6.05
CA LEU A 40 -0.89 3.10 6.73
C LEU A 40 -0.47 4.44 6.13
N PRO A 41 -1.37 5.16 5.44
CA PRO A 41 -1.08 6.49 4.91
C PRO A 41 -0.91 7.51 6.05
N GLU A 42 0.10 8.37 5.94
CA GLU A 42 0.38 9.43 6.93
C GLU A 42 -0.52 10.67 6.78
N ASP A 43 -1.12 10.85 5.60
CA ASP A 43 -1.81 12.07 5.16
C ASP A 43 -3.26 11.84 4.71
N ASP A 44 -3.79 10.62 4.84
CA ASP A 44 -5.18 10.26 4.56
C ASP A 44 -5.80 9.53 5.76
N ASN A 45 -6.40 10.31 6.67
CA ASN A 45 -6.98 9.78 7.91
C ASN A 45 -8.10 8.76 7.68
N ASP A 46 -8.90 8.92 6.63
CA ASP A 46 -10.01 8.00 6.35
C ASP A 46 -9.47 6.65 5.91
N LEU A 47 -8.51 6.64 4.99
CA LEU A 47 -7.87 5.40 4.53
C LEU A 47 -7.01 4.77 5.64
N TYR A 48 -6.35 5.58 6.46
CA TYR A 48 -5.64 5.12 7.65
C TYR A 48 -6.58 4.29 8.55
N ASN A 49 -7.75 4.84 8.88
CA ASN A 49 -8.71 4.17 9.76
C ASN A 49 -9.21 2.85 9.17
N GLU A 50 -9.49 2.79 7.87
CA GLU A 50 -9.90 1.55 7.22
C GLU A 50 -8.78 0.50 7.20
N ASN A 51 -7.55 0.91 6.87
CA ASN A 51 -6.41 0.00 6.85
C ASN A 51 -6.01 -0.47 8.26
N TYR A 52 -6.20 0.38 9.28
CA TYR A 52 -5.98 0.02 10.67
C TYR A 52 -6.96 -1.06 11.16
N LYS A 53 -8.21 -1.07 10.69
CA LYS A 53 -9.14 -2.18 10.98
C LYS A 53 -8.60 -3.51 10.43
N VAL A 54 -8.05 -3.51 9.22
CA VAL A 54 -7.44 -4.70 8.60
C VAL A 54 -6.23 -5.18 9.41
N LEU A 55 -5.38 -4.26 9.88
CA LEU A 55 -4.27 -4.57 10.80
C LEU A 55 -4.78 -5.29 12.06
N GLU A 56 -5.78 -4.72 12.73
CA GLU A 56 -6.32 -5.26 13.98
C GLU A 56 -7.04 -6.60 13.78
N GLU A 57 -7.76 -6.77 12.68
CA GLU A 57 -8.39 -8.04 12.33
C GLU A 57 -7.38 -9.16 12.10
N ASN A 58 -6.27 -8.89 11.39
CA ASN A 58 -5.22 -9.88 11.17
C ASN A 58 -4.47 -10.23 12.45
N LYS A 59 -4.17 -9.22 13.29
CA LYS A 59 -3.60 -9.46 14.63
C LYS A 59 -4.49 -10.37 15.48
N LYS A 60 -5.81 -10.12 15.51
CA LYS A 60 -6.77 -10.97 16.24
C LYS A 60 -6.82 -12.41 15.73
N LYS A 61 -6.56 -12.61 14.43
CA LYS A 61 -6.48 -13.94 13.79
C LYS A 61 -5.11 -14.61 13.97
N GLY A 62 -4.15 -13.96 14.63
CA GLY A 62 -2.78 -14.47 14.77
C GLY A 62 -1.99 -14.46 13.46
N ILE A 63 -2.47 -13.75 12.44
CA ILE A 63 -1.81 -13.63 11.15
C ILE A 63 -0.74 -12.53 11.27
N PRO A 64 0.53 -12.80 10.93
CA PRO A 64 1.57 -11.78 10.99
C PRO A 64 1.24 -10.63 10.05
N VAL A 65 1.51 -9.40 10.49
CA VAL A 65 1.29 -8.20 9.68
C VAL A 65 2.62 -7.50 9.43
N PHE A 66 2.94 -7.29 8.16
CA PHE A 66 4.07 -6.48 7.74
C PHE A 66 3.57 -5.05 7.54
N LEU A 67 3.89 -4.18 8.49
CA LEU A 67 3.35 -2.82 8.54
C LEU A 67 4.30 -1.84 7.86
N VAL A 68 3.78 -1.04 6.94
CA VAL A 68 4.48 0.05 6.27
C VAL A 68 3.73 1.35 6.54
N THR A 69 4.44 2.44 6.81
CA THR A 69 3.88 3.80 6.90
C THR A 69 4.50 4.66 5.81
N MET A 70 3.67 5.40 5.08
CA MET A 70 4.14 6.30 4.03
C MET A 70 3.08 7.34 3.68
N LYS A 71 3.44 8.41 2.98
CA LYS A 71 2.46 9.34 2.42
C LYS A 71 1.78 8.75 1.19
N THR A 72 0.58 9.21 0.90
CA THR A 72 -0.11 8.87 -0.35
C THR A 72 0.72 9.34 -1.55
N PRO A 73 0.81 8.52 -2.62
CA PRO A 73 1.52 8.92 -3.82
C PRO A 73 0.83 10.13 -4.44
N LYS A 74 1.64 11.11 -4.87
CA LYS A 74 1.11 12.22 -5.64
C LYS A 74 0.76 11.72 -7.05
N PRO A 75 -0.36 12.16 -7.64
CA PRO A 75 -0.70 11.83 -9.02
C PRO A 75 0.46 12.19 -9.94
N HIS A 76 0.99 11.20 -10.66
CA HIS A 76 1.96 11.47 -11.71
C HIS A 76 1.18 11.79 -12.99
N ILE A 77 1.20 13.06 -13.40
CA ILE A 77 0.60 13.50 -14.66
C ILE A 77 1.65 13.28 -15.75
N SER A 78 1.54 12.17 -16.48
CA SER A 78 2.36 11.92 -17.66
C SER A 78 1.69 12.52 -18.90
N ASN A 79 2.50 13.12 -19.76
CA ASN A 79 2.08 13.41 -21.14
C ASN A 79 2.15 12.09 -21.92
N ILE A 80 1.02 11.63 -22.43
CA ILE A 80 0.92 10.39 -23.19
C ILE A 80 0.77 10.76 -24.67
N GLU A 81 1.70 10.31 -25.50
CA GLU A 81 1.63 10.40 -26.96
C GLU A 81 1.63 8.99 -27.55
N VAL A 82 0.69 8.71 -28.45
CA VAL A 82 0.65 7.44 -29.19
C VAL A 82 1.32 7.66 -30.54
N ILE A 83 2.52 7.12 -30.70
CA ILE A 83 3.22 7.12 -31.99
C ILE A 83 2.89 5.79 -32.68
N ALA A 84 2.08 5.84 -33.73
CA ALA A 84 1.86 4.72 -34.63
C ALA A 84 2.97 4.73 -35.70
N VAL A 85 3.56 3.56 -35.96
CA VAL A 85 4.54 3.32 -37.04
C VAL A 85 3.83 2.66 -38.21
#